data_AF-A0A8T5IHQ9-F1
#
_entry.id   AF-A0A8T5IHQ9-F1
#
_cell.length_a   1.000
_cell.length_b   1.000
_cell.length_c   1.000
_cell.angle_alpha   90.00
_cell.angle_beta   90.00
_cell.angle_gamma   90.00
#
_symmetry.space_group_name_H-M   'P 1'
#
loop_
_entity.id
_entity.type
_entity.pdbx_description
1 polymer ?
#
loop_
_entity_poly.entity_id
_entity_poly.type
_entity_poly.pdbx_seq_one_letter_code
_entity_poly.pdbx_strand_id
1 'polypeptide(L)'
;MRWRFAEVAKVFGVLRKGVDPRRINLHGLLKKYRGTVVMQEVLSRLFHERMDVDGAGDVLRGIQCGIIRVEITAAGPLGLSPRGEKDLLMPNWSNAQVRDRLRSRLMNERAVLCCLKCGGTKTFRVAKFTELEVACRFCKGRMMACSREGLREMLEKWVASKEKSDKNRMNRCAEAIKRRGLDAVLCLMGRGIGETTTTRLLRSVPPGNLDALLEAIHNAEILYARTRRFW
;
A
#
# COMPACT_ATOMS: atom_id res chain seq x y z
N MET A 1 18.40 9.99 8.33
CA MET A 1 18.58 11.34 8.92
C MET A 1 18.02 11.48 10.34
N ARG A 2 16.73 11.18 10.61
CA ARG A 2 16.08 11.34 11.95
C ARG A 2 16.86 10.82 13.14
N TRP A 3 17.34 9.58 13.05
CA TRP A 3 18.09 8.93 14.13
C TRP A 3 19.43 9.61 14.40
N ARG A 4 20.21 9.93 13.35
CA ARG A 4 21.51 10.60 13.46
C ARG A 4 21.42 12.01 14.02
N PHE A 5 20.40 12.78 13.62
CA PHE A 5 20.16 14.09 14.25
C PHE A 5 19.92 13.96 15.75
N ALA A 6 19.15 12.95 16.19
CA ALA A 6 18.89 12.74 17.61
C ALA A 6 20.13 12.31 18.40
N GLU A 7 21.04 11.52 17.81
CA GLU A 7 22.30 11.15 18.43
C GLU A 7 23.23 12.35 18.60
N VAL A 8 23.46 13.11 17.53
CA VAL A 8 24.32 14.30 17.60
C VAL A 8 23.70 15.35 18.53
N ALA A 9 22.39 15.58 18.45
CA ALA A 9 21.70 16.50 19.36
C ALA A 9 21.75 16.06 20.83
N LYS A 10 21.91 14.77 21.14
CA LYS A 10 22.18 14.30 22.51
C LYS A 10 23.61 14.61 22.95
N VAL A 11 24.59 14.45 22.07
CA VAL A 11 26.00 14.78 22.34
C VAL A 11 26.17 16.28 22.60
N PHE A 12 25.53 17.11 21.80
CA PHE A 12 25.54 18.57 21.94
C PHE A 12 24.61 19.11 23.05
N GLY A 13 23.93 18.23 23.80
CA GLY A 13 23.06 18.64 24.91
C GLY A 13 21.74 19.30 24.50
N VAL A 14 21.43 19.36 23.21
CA VAL A 14 20.17 19.90 22.67
C VAL A 14 18.98 19.02 23.06
N LEU A 15 19.19 17.71 23.22
CA LEU A 15 18.19 16.75 23.67
C LEU A 15 18.61 16.08 24.98
N ARG A 16 17.67 16.00 25.94
CA ARG A 16 17.88 15.26 27.19
C ARG A 16 18.04 13.76 26.93
N LYS A 17 18.86 13.09 27.75
CA LYS A 17 19.00 11.63 27.75
C LYS A 17 17.64 11.00 28.12
N GLY A 18 17.16 10.06 27.32
CA GLY A 18 15.84 9.40 27.50
C GLY A 18 14.71 9.88 26.57
N VAL A 19 14.93 10.91 25.73
CA VAL A 19 13.90 11.33 24.77
C VAL A 19 13.86 10.37 23.57
N ASP A 20 12.66 9.83 23.31
CA ASP A 20 12.37 9.00 22.14
C ASP A 20 12.46 9.79 20.83
N PRO A 21 13.35 9.42 19.88
CA PRO A 21 13.50 10.12 18.60
C PRO A 21 12.24 10.17 17.74
N ARG A 22 11.23 9.35 18.05
CA ARG A 22 9.96 9.25 17.32
C ARG A 22 8.92 10.28 17.75
N ARG A 23 9.02 10.82 18.97
CA ARG A 23 8.09 11.82 19.52
C ARG A 23 8.52 13.27 19.25
N ILE A 24 9.67 13.45 18.61
CA ILE A 24 10.27 14.76 18.37
C ILE A 24 9.81 15.31 17.02
N ASN A 25 9.38 16.58 17.00
CA ASN A 25 9.14 17.31 15.76
C ASN A 25 10.47 17.66 15.07
N LEU A 26 11.02 16.71 14.31
CA LEU A 26 12.29 16.87 13.61
C LEU A 26 12.25 18.05 12.61
N HIS A 27 11.13 18.26 11.92
CA HIS A 27 11.06 19.28 10.88
C HIS A 27 11.24 20.70 11.45
N GLY A 28 10.66 20.95 12.63
CA GLY A 28 10.87 22.21 13.37
C GLY A 28 12.32 22.39 13.84
N LEU A 29 12.95 21.32 14.35
CA LEU A 29 14.34 21.35 14.81
C LEU A 29 15.33 21.55 13.65
N LEU A 30 15.13 20.86 12.52
CA LEU A 30 15.96 21.05 11.34
C LEU A 30 15.90 22.49 10.82
N LYS A 31 14.71 23.10 10.83
CA LYS A 31 14.56 24.50 10.41
C LYS A 31 15.24 25.46 11.38
N LYS A 32 15.15 25.21 12.69
CA LYS A 32 15.74 26.05 13.74
C LYS A 32 17.26 25.95 13.81
N TYR A 33 17.82 24.75 13.63
CA TYR A 33 19.26 24.48 13.73
C TYR A 33 19.97 24.52 12.37
N ARG A 34 19.28 24.92 11.30
CA ARG A 34 19.90 25.08 9.97
C ARG A 34 21.04 26.10 10.06
N GLY A 35 22.23 25.72 9.58
CA GLY A 35 23.43 26.58 9.63
C GLY A 35 24.17 26.57 10.97
N THR A 36 23.75 25.76 11.95
CA THR A 36 24.50 25.57 13.20
C THR A 36 25.54 24.45 13.09
N VAL A 37 26.54 24.47 13.97
CA VAL A 37 27.57 23.42 14.10
C VAL A 37 26.95 22.03 14.29
N VAL A 38 25.82 21.95 15.01
CA VAL A 38 25.07 20.70 15.21
C VAL A 38 24.62 20.10 13.88
N MET A 39 24.13 20.92 12.95
CA MET A 39 23.70 20.45 11.63
C MET A 39 24.87 20.11 10.71
N GLN A 40 25.96 20.86 10.78
CA GLN A 40 27.18 20.54 10.04
C GLN A 40 27.74 19.18 10.46
N GLU A 41 27.79 18.89 11.76
CA GLU A 41 28.27 17.60 12.27
C GLU A 41 27.35 16.44 11.87
N VAL A 42 26.02 16.63 11.91
CA VAL A 42 25.06 15.62 11.45
C VAL A 42 25.25 15.28 9.98
N LEU A 43 25.50 16.30 9.14
CA LEU A 43 25.76 16.10 7.72
C LEU A 43 27.11 15.44 7.49
N SER A 44 28.17 15.90 8.16
CA SER A 44 29.52 15.34 8.07
C SER A 44 29.53 13.85 8.39
N ARG A 45 28.93 13.44 9.52
CA ARG A 45 28.80 12.03 9.88
C ARG A 45 27.96 11.23 8.88
N LEU A 46 26.89 11.82 8.36
CA LEU A 46 26.06 11.14 7.37
C LEU A 46 26.84 10.89 6.08
N PHE A 47 27.63 11.87 5.63
CA PHE A 47 28.46 11.76 4.45
C PHE A 47 29.65 10.81 4.65
N HIS A 48 30.21 10.70 5.86
CA HIS A 48 31.37 9.84 6.07
C HIS A 48 31.00 8.39 6.43
N GLU A 49 29.94 8.16 7.21
CA GLU A 49 29.59 6.81 7.69
C GLU A 49 28.66 6.04 6.76
N ARG A 50 27.85 6.73 5.95
CA ARG A 50 26.73 6.11 5.21
C ARG A 50 26.71 6.42 3.73
N MET A 51 27.41 7.45 3.29
CA MET A 51 27.50 7.79 1.89
C MET A 51 28.96 7.70 1.48
N ASP A 52 29.19 7.32 0.23
CA ASP A 52 30.51 7.39 -0.37
C ASP A 52 30.40 8.38 -1.52
N VAL A 53 30.63 9.66 -1.21
CA VAL A 53 30.47 10.75 -2.18
C VAL A 53 31.57 10.66 -3.24
N ASP A 54 32.78 10.31 -2.82
CA ASP A 54 33.93 10.20 -3.71
C ASP A 54 33.75 9.00 -4.66
N GLY A 55 33.38 7.83 -4.14
CA GLY A 55 33.07 6.65 -4.94
C GLY A 55 31.88 6.85 -5.88
N ALA A 56 30.82 7.55 -5.44
CA ALA A 56 29.72 7.91 -6.34
C ALA A 56 30.18 8.85 -7.47
N GLY A 57 31.08 9.79 -7.17
CA GLY A 57 31.71 10.66 -8.16
C GLY A 57 32.54 9.87 -9.18
N ASP A 58 33.31 8.89 -8.74
CA ASP A 58 34.11 8.02 -9.61
C ASP A 58 33.24 7.18 -10.54
N VAL A 59 32.12 6.64 -10.04
CA VAL A 59 31.16 5.91 -10.88
C VAL A 59 30.57 6.83 -11.96
N LEU A 60 30.15 8.05 -11.60
CA LEU A 60 29.60 9.00 -12.57
C LEU A 60 30.63 9.40 -13.63
N ARG A 61 31.88 9.66 -13.22
CA ARG A 61 33.00 9.91 -14.14
C ARG A 61 33.26 8.71 -15.04
N GLY A 62 33.24 7.50 -14.49
CA GLY A 62 33.42 6.25 -15.24
C GLY A 62 32.34 6.05 -16.30
N ILE A 63 31.09 6.43 -16.01
CA ILE A 63 30.00 6.43 -16.99
C ILE A 63 30.24 7.48 -18.08
N GLN A 64 30.59 8.71 -17.70
CA GLN A 64 30.84 9.81 -18.65
C GLN A 64 32.03 9.54 -19.59
N CYS A 65 33.10 8.96 -19.07
CA CYS A 65 34.29 8.59 -19.83
C CYS A 65 34.12 7.29 -20.65
N GLY A 66 32.96 6.64 -20.57
CA GLY A 66 32.67 5.41 -21.31
C GLY A 66 33.36 4.14 -20.77
N ILE A 67 34.00 4.22 -19.59
CA ILE A 67 34.60 3.08 -18.90
C ILE A 67 33.50 2.16 -18.36
N ILE A 68 32.40 2.74 -17.89
CA ILE A 68 31.22 2.04 -17.41
C ILE A 68 30.13 2.14 -18.49
N ARG A 69 29.77 0.99 -19.08
CA ARG A 69 28.71 0.91 -20.08
C ARG A 69 27.35 0.78 -19.41
N VAL A 70 26.40 1.62 -19.83
CA VAL A 70 24.99 1.55 -19.37
C VAL A 70 24.14 0.98 -20.49
N GLU A 71 23.50 -0.16 -20.25
CA GLU A 71 22.59 -0.80 -21.20
C GLU A 71 21.17 -0.84 -20.62
N ILE A 72 20.18 -0.45 -21.42
CA ILE A 72 18.77 -0.45 -21.02
C ILE A 72 18.14 -1.76 -21.50
N THR A 73 17.85 -2.66 -20.56
CA THR A 73 17.26 -3.98 -20.84
C THR A 73 15.84 -4.06 -20.29
N ALA A 74 15.00 -4.92 -20.89
CA ALA A 74 13.69 -5.27 -20.34
C ALA A 74 13.83 -5.79 -18.88
N ALA A 75 12.80 -5.58 -18.06
CA ALA A 75 12.83 -5.91 -16.64
C ALA A 75 13.05 -7.43 -16.42
N GLY A 76 14.29 -7.81 -16.10
CA GLY A 76 14.65 -9.18 -15.74
C GLY A 76 14.25 -9.56 -14.30
N PRO A 77 14.56 -10.78 -13.84
CA PRO A 77 14.23 -11.27 -12.48
C PRO A 77 14.73 -10.36 -11.34
N LEU A 78 15.85 -9.65 -11.56
CA LEU A 78 16.39 -8.65 -10.62
C LEU A 78 15.55 -7.35 -10.59
N GLY A 79 15.08 -6.88 -11.74
CA GLY A 79 14.18 -5.72 -11.87
C GLY A 79 12.75 -6.00 -11.41
N LEU A 80 12.36 -7.28 -11.41
CA LEU A 80 11.08 -7.76 -10.87
C LEU A 80 11.15 -8.11 -9.37
N SER A 81 12.30 -7.95 -8.73
CA SER A 81 12.46 -8.38 -7.34
C SER A 81 11.47 -7.65 -6.40
N PRO A 82 10.87 -8.35 -5.41
CA PRO A 82 10.01 -7.75 -4.39
C PRO A 82 10.73 -6.71 -3.51
N ARG A 83 12.04 -6.51 -3.68
CA ARG A 83 12.81 -5.48 -2.96
C ARG A 83 12.50 -4.08 -3.48
N GLY A 84 12.16 -3.92 -4.77
CA GLY A 84 11.61 -2.66 -5.28
C GLY A 84 10.27 -2.27 -4.62
N GLU A 85 9.55 -3.25 -4.05
CA GLU A 85 8.36 -3.03 -3.22
C GLU A 85 8.69 -2.53 -1.80
N LYS A 86 9.95 -2.60 -1.33
CA LYS A 86 10.36 -2.13 0.00
C LYS A 86 11.01 -0.75 -0.01
N ASP A 87 11.64 -0.35 -1.11
CA ASP A 87 12.23 0.98 -1.31
C ASP A 87 11.26 1.99 -1.96
N LEU A 88 9.97 1.86 -1.64
CA LEU A 88 8.84 2.64 -2.15
C LEU A 88 8.97 4.17 -1.91
N LEU A 89 9.79 4.84 -2.71
CA LEU A 89 9.35 6.07 -3.37
C LEU A 89 8.43 5.61 -4.50
N MET A 90 7.18 5.30 -4.13
CA MET A 90 6.12 4.99 -5.09
C MET A 90 6.08 6.15 -6.09
N PRO A 91 6.22 5.91 -7.41
CA PRO A 91 6.18 6.99 -8.38
C PRO A 91 4.86 7.74 -8.25
N ASN A 92 4.85 9.04 -8.59
CA ASN A 92 3.62 9.81 -8.64
C ASN A 92 2.57 9.06 -9.49
N TRP A 93 1.30 9.09 -9.05
CA TRP A 93 0.16 8.44 -9.70
C TRP A 93 0.02 8.79 -11.20
N SER A 94 0.65 9.87 -11.65
CA SER A 94 0.75 10.31 -13.04
C SER A 94 1.39 9.28 -14.00
N ASN A 95 2.13 8.29 -13.51
CA ASN A 95 2.76 7.29 -14.37
C ASN A 95 1.75 6.23 -14.86
N ALA A 96 1.48 6.22 -16.17
CA ALA A 96 0.54 5.27 -16.79
C ALA A 96 0.93 3.80 -16.53
N GLN A 97 2.23 3.50 -16.48
CA GLN A 97 2.76 2.17 -16.15
C GLN A 97 2.38 1.71 -14.73
N VAL A 98 2.32 2.62 -13.76
CA VAL A 98 1.93 2.29 -12.38
C VAL A 98 0.46 1.94 -12.32
N ARG A 99 -0.39 2.69 -13.04
CA ARG A 99 -1.82 2.44 -13.15
C ARG A 99 -2.10 1.09 -13.79
N ASP A 100 -1.44 0.79 -14.89
CA ASP A 100 -1.62 -0.47 -15.60
C ASP A 100 -1.12 -1.67 -14.77
N ARG A 101 0.00 -1.50 -14.05
CA ARG A 101 0.49 -2.52 -13.12
C ARG A 101 -0.46 -2.78 -11.96
N LEU A 102 -1.03 -1.73 -11.36
CA LEU A 102 -2.03 -1.86 -10.29
C LEU A 102 -3.30 -2.54 -10.81
N ARG A 103 -3.79 -2.12 -11.97
CA ARG A 103 -4.96 -2.71 -12.64
C ARG A 103 -4.74 -4.20 -12.91
N SER A 104 -3.62 -4.53 -13.54
CA SER A 104 -3.23 -5.92 -13.85
C SER A 104 -3.12 -6.78 -12.60
N ARG A 105 -2.59 -6.23 -11.49
CA ARG A 105 -2.53 -6.92 -10.20
C ARG A 105 -3.94 -7.23 -9.67
N LEU A 106 -4.80 -6.21 -9.55
CA LEU A 106 -6.15 -6.35 -8.99
C LEU A 106 -7.04 -7.28 -9.83
N MET A 107 -6.94 -7.21 -11.16
CA MET A 107 -7.71 -8.06 -12.08
C MET A 107 -7.26 -9.53 -12.05
N ASN A 108 -5.97 -9.77 -11.80
CA ASN A 108 -5.41 -11.13 -11.73
C ASN A 108 -5.54 -11.80 -10.36
N GLU A 109 -5.90 -11.05 -9.32
CA GLU A 109 -6.13 -11.56 -7.97
C GLU A 109 -7.29 -12.57 -7.95
N ARG A 110 -7.20 -13.56 -7.05
CA ARG A 110 -8.26 -14.56 -6.83
C ARG A 110 -9.14 -14.11 -5.66
N ALA A 111 -10.43 -13.96 -5.95
CA ALA A 111 -11.45 -13.54 -5.02
C ALA A 111 -12.34 -14.72 -4.62
N VAL A 112 -12.85 -14.66 -3.40
CA VAL A 112 -13.81 -15.63 -2.85
C VAL A 112 -15.07 -14.87 -2.48
N LEU A 113 -16.18 -15.27 -3.07
CA LEU A 113 -17.52 -14.83 -2.69
C LEU A 113 -18.14 -15.86 -1.74
N CYS A 114 -18.80 -15.39 -0.69
CA CYS A 114 -19.54 -16.23 0.24
C CYS A 114 -20.95 -15.68 0.46
N CYS A 115 -21.94 -16.57 0.42
CA CYS A 115 -23.31 -16.20 0.66
C CYS A 115 -23.60 -16.05 2.15
N LEU A 116 -24.20 -14.93 2.54
CA LEU A 116 -24.58 -14.68 3.95
C LEU A 116 -25.72 -15.59 4.44
N LYS A 117 -26.51 -16.17 3.53
CA LYS A 117 -27.66 -17.00 3.88
C LYS A 117 -27.30 -18.48 4.06
N CYS A 118 -26.55 -19.05 3.12
CA CYS A 118 -26.27 -20.49 3.09
C CYS A 118 -24.78 -20.84 3.26
N GLY A 119 -23.89 -19.85 3.41
CA GLY A 119 -22.45 -20.08 3.55
C GLY A 119 -21.75 -20.63 2.30
N GLY A 120 -22.45 -20.75 1.17
CA GLY A 120 -21.87 -21.28 -0.06
C GLY A 120 -20.76 -20.35 -0.58
N THR A 121 -19.57 -20.91 -0.78
CA THR A 121 -18.40 -20.20 -1.29
C THR A 121 -18.15 -20.46 -2.77
N LYS A 122 -17.70 -19.43 -3.48
CA LYS A 122 -17.32 -19.51 -4.91
C LYS A 122 -16.02 -18.75 -5.12
N THR A 123 -15.02 -19.42 -5.68
CA THR A 123 -13.74 -18.83 -6.04
C THR A 123 -13.75 -18.45 -7.52
N PHE A 124 -13.17 -17.30 -7.85
CA PHE A 124 -13.04 -16.84 -9.23
C PHE A 124 -11.92 -15.80 -9.32
N ARG A 125 -11.49 -15.54 -10.56
CA ARG A 125 -10.55 -14.46 -10.84
C ARG A 125 -11.32 -13.18 -11.10
N VAL A 126 -10.88 -12.04 -10.56
CA VAL A 126 -11.62 -10.77 -10.67
C VAL A 126 -11.89 -10.38 -12.13
N ALA A 127 -10.95 -10.65 -13.04
CA ALA A 127 -11.15 -10.43 -14.47
C ALA A 127 -12.40 -11.14 -15.05
N LYS A 128 -12.84 -12.27 -14.49
CA LYS A 128 -14.01 -13.04 -14.94
C LYS A 128 -15.31 -12.63 -14.24
N PHE A 129 -15.29 -11.59 -13.41
CA PHE A 129 -16.47 -11.20 -12.64
C PHE A 129 -17.61 -10.67 -13.52
N THR A 130 -17.31 -10.05 -14.66
CA THR A 130 -18.32 -9.53 -15.61
C THR A 130 -19.17 -10.64 -16.23
N GLU A 131 -18.61 -11.84 -16.37
CA GLU A 131 -19.29 -13.03 -16.89
C GLU A 131 -20.03 -13.80 -15.77
N LEU A 132 -19.86 -13.38 -14.52
CA LEU A 132 -20.29 -14.12 -13.35
C LEU A 132 -21.60 -13.56 -12.80
N GLU A 133 -22.62 -14.41 -12.69
CA GLU A 133 -23.78 -14.05 -11.88
C GLU A 133 -23.38 -13.92 -10.41
N VAL A 134 -23.69 -12.76 -9.82
CA VAL A 134 -23.46 -12.46 -8.40
C VAL A 134 -24.42 -13.25 -7.49
N ALA A 135 -25.40 -13.95 -8.06
CA ALA A 135 -26.36 -14.75 -7.31
C ALA A 135 -25.73 -16.07 -6.80
N CYS A 136 -26.10 -16.48 -5.59
CA CYS A 136 -25.70 -17.77 -5.05
C CYS A 136 -26.40 -18.93 -5.79
N ARG A 137 -25.64 -19.96 -6.20
CA ARG A 137 -26.19 -21.13 -6.89
C ARG A 137 -27.16 -21.96 -6.04
N PHE A 138 -26.97 -21.98 -4.73
CA PHE A 138 -27.76 -22.82 -3.82
C PHE A 138 -29.06 -22.14 -3.36
N CYS A 139 -28.98 -20.88 -2.93
CA CYS A 139 -30.12 -20.18 -2.32
C CYS A 139 -30.68 -19.02 -3.18
N LYS A 140 -30.10 -18.77 -4.36
CA LYS A 140 -30.42 -17.63 -5.25
C LYS A 140 -30.33 -16.24 -4.58
N GLY A 141 -29.69 -16.15 -3.41
CA GLY A 141 -29.48 -14.89 -2.70
C GLY A 141 -28.48 -13.99 -3.45
N ARG A 142 -28.74 -12.67 -3.44
CA ARG A 142 -27.87 -11.64 -4.03
C ARG A 142 -26.92 -10.98 -3.02
N MET A 143 -26.98 -11.38 -1.75
CA MET A 143 -26.13 -10.86 -0.68
C MET A 143 -24.90 -11.74 -0.52
N MET A 144 -23.80 -11.34 -1.17
CA MET A 144 -22.54 -12.06 -1.18
C MET A 144 -21.43 -11.18 -0.60
N ALA A 145 -20.71 -11.68 0.41
CA ALA A 145 -19.50 -11.02 0.90
C ALA A 145 -18.29 -11.47 0.07
N CYS A 146 -17.33 -10.58 -0.17
CA CYS A 146 -16.11 -10.88 -0.92
C CYS A 146 -14.86 -10.68 -0.05
N SER A 147 -13.88 -11.56 -0.22
CA SER A 147 -12.53 -11.38 0.31
C SER A 147 -11.50 -12.06 -0.59
N ARG A 148 -10.22 -11.86 -0.29
CA ARG A 148 -9.10 -12.53 -0.95
C ARG A 148 -9.06 -14.00 -0.58
N GLU A 149 -8.54 -14.85 -1.46
CA GLU A 149 -8.46 -16.30 -1.24
C GLU A 149 -7.68 -16.69 0.02
N GLY A 150 -6.59 -15.99 0.34
CA GLY A 150 -5.84 -16.23 1.58
C GLY A 150 -6.61 -15.89 2.87
N LEU A 151 -7.76 -15.20 2.77
CA LEU A 151 -8.65 -14.86 3.89
C LEU A 151 -9.94 -15.68 3.87
N ARG A 152 -10.00 -16.77 3.10
CA ARG A 152 -11.18 -17.61 2.97
C ARG A 152 -11.67 -18.16 4.31
N GLU A 153 -10.78 -18.76 5.10
CA GLU A 153 -11.14 -19.35 6.40
C GLU A 153 -11.69 -18.29 7.38
N MET A 154 -11.08 -17.10 7.39
CA MET A 154 -11.54 -15.97 8.19
C MET A 154 -12.93 -15.51 7.76
N LEU A 155 -13.17 -15.48 6.45
CA LEU A 155 -14.46 -15.09 5.92
C LEU A 155 -15.55 -16.12 6.24
N GLU A 156 -15.27 -17.42 6.14
CA GLU A 156 -16.19 -18.48 6.56
C GLU A 156 -16.51 -18.36 8.07
N LYS A 157 -15.49 -18.08 8.89
CA LYS A 157 -15.67 -17.80 10.33
C LYS A 157 -16.55 -16.57 10.59
N TRP A 158 -16.34 -15.47 9.88
CA TRP A 158 -17.15 -14.24 10.05
C TRP A 158 -18.61 -14.42 9.63
N VAL A 159 -18.85 -15.23 8.59
CA VAL A 159 -20.22 -15.54 8.14
C VAL A 159 -20.91 -16.49 9.11
N ALA A 160 -20.19 -17.46 9.68
CA ALA A 160 -20.71 -18.37 10.69
C ALA A 160 -20.88 -17.72 12.08
N SER A 161 -20.08 -16.69 12.38
CA SER A 161 -20.11 -15.97 13.65
C SER A 161 -21.49 -15.35 13.91
N LYS A 162 -21.99 -15.52 15.15
CA LYS A 162 -23.23 -14.88 15.61
C LYS A 162 -23.02 -13.48 16.14
N GLU A 163 -21.78 -13.00 16.20
CA GLU A 163 -21.45 -11.69 16.74
C GLU A 163 -22.02 -10.56 15.88
N LYS A 164 -22.62 -9.55 16.53
CA LYS A 164 -23.30 -8.44 15.84
C LYS A 164 -22.32 -7.58 15.03
N SER A 165 -21.07 -7.47 15.49
CA SER A 165 -20.01 -6.71 14.81
C SER A 165 -19.66 -7.35 13.47
N ASP A 166 -19.34 -8.64 13.45
CA ASP A 166 -18.97 -9.39 12.24
C ASP A 166 -20.11 -9.46 11.24
N LYS A 167 -21.35 -9.68 11.70
CA LYS A 167 -22.53 -9.64 10.82
C LYS A 167 -22.70 -8.28 10.16
N ASN A 168 -22.55 -7.19 10.91
CA ASN A 168 -22.62 -5.85 10.34
C ASN A 168 -21.50 -5.58 9.33
N ARG A 169 -20.29 -6.09 9.61
CA ARG A 169 -19.13 -6.01 8.73
C ARG A 169 -19.41 -6.69 7.39
N MET A 170 -19.88 -7.93 7.43
CA MET A 170 -20.18 -8.73 6.25
C MET A 170 -21.40 -8.20 5.49
N ASN A 171 -22.42 -7.70 6.18
CA ASN A 171 -23.58 -7.05 5.56
C ASN A 171 -23.18 -5.81 4.75
N ARG A 172 -22.32 -4.93 5.30
CA ARG A 172 -21.81 -3.76 4.57
C ARG A 172 -21.00 -4.16 3.34
N CYS A 173 -20.19 -5.21 3.46
CA CYS A 173 -19.43 -5.77 2.36
C CYS A 173 -20.36 -6.25 1.22
N ALA A 174 -21.37 -7.04 1.57
CA ALA A 174 -22.36 -7.55 0.61
C ALA A 174 -23.20 -6.45 -0.03
N GLU A 175 -23.55 -5.41 0.74
CA GLU A 175 -24.28 -4.25 0.22
C GLU A 175 -23.43 -3.44 -0.78
N ALA A 176 -22.14 -3.27 -0.52
CA ALA A 176 -21.22 -2.62 -1.45
C ALA A 176 -21.16 -3.36 -2.79
N ILE A 177 -21.06 -4.69 -2.77
CA ILE A 177 -21.03 -5.53 -3.97
C ILE A 177 -22.37 -5.47 -4.71
N LYS A 178 -23.50 -5.51 -4.00
CA LYS A 178 -24.83 -5.39 -4.61
C LYS A 178 -25.03 -4.06 -5.34
N ARG A 179 -24.49 -2.97 -4.80
CA ARG A 179 -24.64 -1.61 -5.35
C ARG A 179 -23.67 -1.30 -6.50
N ARG A 180 -22.41 -1.73 -6.37
CA ARG A 180 -21.30 -1.30 -7.24
C ARG A 180 -20.66 -2.44 -8.05
N GLY A 181 -21.02 -3.70 -7.77
CA GLY A 181 -20.52 -4.86 -8.51
C GLY A 181 -19.00 -4.94 -8.51
N LEU A 182 -18.42 -4.90 -9.71
CA LEU A 182 -16.98 -5.05 -9.95
C LEU A 182 -16.13 -4.03 -9.19
N ASP A 183 -16.57 -2.77 -9.14
CA ASP A 183 -15.84 -1.69 -8.46
C ASP A 183 -15.65 -1.97 -6.97
N ALA A 184 -16.66 -2.59 -6.34
CA ALA A 184 -16.56 -3.00 -4.94
C ALA A 184 -15.61 -4.17 -4.75
N VAL A 185 -15.62 -5.14 -5.67
CA VAL A 185 -14.68 -6.27 -5.64
C VAL A 185 -13.24 -5.77 -5.79
N LEU A 186 -12.99 -4.84 -6.72
CA LEU A 186 -11.66 -4.23 -6.92
C LEU A 186 -11.17 -3.52 -5.65
N CYS A 187 -12.03 -2.75 -4.98
CA CYS A 187 -11.70 -2.13 -3.70
C CYS A 187 -11.31 -3.17 -2.64
N LEU A 188 -12.10 -4.25 -2.51
CA LEU A 188 -11.89 -5.29 -1.49
C LEU A 188 -10.64 -6.15 -1.75
N MET A 189 -10.14 -6.20 -2.99
CA MET A 189 -8.86 -6.85 -3.30
C MET A 189 -7.66 -5.99 -2.93
N GLY A 190 -7.86 -4.69 -2.66
CA GLY A 190 -6.81 -3.80 -2.21
C GLY A 190 -6.22 -4.20 -0.85
N ARG A 191 -4.92 -3.97 -0.68
CA ARG A 191 -4.18 -4.32 0.53
C ARG A 191 -4.59 -3.41 1.69
N GLY A 192 -5.19 -4.00 2.73
CA GLY A 192 -5.60 -3.27 3.93
C GLY A 192 -6.89 -2.47 3.78
N ILE A 193 -7.63 -2.70 2.69
CA ILE A 193 -8.95 -2.09 2.47
C ILE A 193 -10.01 -3.02 3.06
N GLY A 194 -10.65 -2.57 4.14
CA GLY A 194 -11.82 -3.22 4.72
C GLY A 194 -13.14 -2.63 4.20
N GLU A 195 -14.26 -3.15 4.68
CA GLU A 195 -15.63 -2.76 4.32
C GLU A 195 -15.93 -1.27 4.54
N THR A 196 -15.42 -0.68 5.63
CA THR A 196 -15.59 0.74 5.94
C THR A 196 -14.86 1.62 4.94
N THR A 197 -13.59 1.29 4.67
CA THR A 197 -12.78 1.96 3.66
C THR A 197 -13.37 1.81 2.26
N THR A 198 -13.80 0.60 1.89
CA THR A 198 -14.49 0.34 0.61
C THR A 198 -15.73 1.21 0.47
N THR A 199 -16.58 1.29 1.49
CA THR A 199 -17.79 2.12 1.43
C THR A 199 -17.45 3.61 1.25
N ARG A 200 -16.37 4.08 1.89
CA ARG A 200 -15.88 5.46 1.72
C ARG A 200 -15.37 5.72 0.30
N LEU A 201 -14.54 4.82 -0.25
CA LEU A 201 -13.99 4.95 -1.61
C LEU A 201 -15.09 4.92 -2.68
N LEU A 202 -16.07 4.03 -2.51
CA LEU A 202 -17.21 3.92 -3.42
C LEU A 202 -18.18 5.11 -3.32
N ARG A 203 -18.12 5.93 -2.26
CA ARG A 203 -18.88 7.18 -2.18
C ARG A 203 -18.15 8.34 -2.85
N SER A 204 -16.82 8.38 -2.76
CA SER A 204 -16.03 9.45 -3.37
C SER A 204 -15.95 9.35 -4.90
N VAL A 205 -16.06 8.15 -5.47
CA VAL A 205 -15.89 7.94 -6.91
C VAL A 205 -17.24 7.63 -7.60
N PRO A 206 -17.63 8.38 -8.65
CA PRO A 206 -18.83 8.09 -9.42
C PRO A 206 -18.68 6.78 -10.24
N PRO A 207 -19.80 6.10 -10.57
CA PRO A 207 -19.77 4.86 -11.34
C PRO A 207 -19.21 5.10 -12.73
N GLY A 208 -18.43 4.14 -13.26
CA GLY A 208 -17.90 4.19 -14.62
C GLY A 208 -16.53 4.86 -14.77
N ASN A 209 -16.01 5.52 -13.72
CA ASN A 209 -14.65 6.08 -13.74
C ASN A 209 -13.65 5.13 -13.04
N LEU A 210 -13.18 4.13 -13.79
CA LEU A 210 -12.24 3.12 -13.30
C LEU A 210 -10.91 3.74 -12.86
N ASP A 211 -10.45 4.77 -13.56
CA ASP A 211 -9.15 5.38 -13.30
C ASP A 211 -9.13 6.14 -11.98
N ALA A 212 -10.16 6.93 -11.71
CA ALA A 212 -10.34 7.59 -10.41
C ALA A 212 -10.49 6.57 -9.27
N LEU A 213 -11.11 5.41 -9.53
CA LEU A 213 -11.23 4.34 -8.55
C LEU A 213 -9.87 3.72 -8.22
N LEU A 214 -9.08 3.41 -9.25
CA LEU A 214 -7.73 2.86 -9.06
C LEU A 214 -6.84 3.84 -8.29
N GLU A 215 -7.00 5.15 -8.51
CA GLU A 215 -6.28 6.20 -7.77
C GLU A 215 -6.62 6.18 -6.29
N ALA A 216 -7.92 6.12 -6.01
CA ALA A 216 -8.43 6.09 -4.65
C ALA A 216 -7.95 4.81 -3.92
N ILE A 217 -7.92 3.67 -4.61
CA ILE A 217 -7.37 2.41 -4.08
C ILE A 217 -5.87 2.55 -3.79
N HIS A 218 -5.10 3.11 -4.73
CA HIS A 218 -3.65 3.31 -4.56
C HIS A 218 -3.32 4.17 -3.34
N ASN A 219 -4.03 5.30 -3.19
CA ASN A 219 -3.87 6.19 -2.04
C ASN A 219 -4.25 5.50 -0.71
N ALA A 220 -5.29 4.65 -0.73
CA ALA A 220 -5.66 3.86 0.44
C ALA A 220 -4.60 2.81 0.81
N GLU A 221 -3.96 2.17 -0.18
CA GLU A 221 -2.86 1.23 0.08
C GLU A 221 -1.63 1.93 0.67
N ILE A 222 -1.28 3.12 0.18
CA ILE A 222 -0.19 3.94 0.74
C ILE A 222 -0.50 4.30 2.19
N LEU A 223 -1.72 4.76 2.46
CA LEU A 223 -2.15 5.10 3.81
C LEU A 223 -2.03 3.89 4.74
N TYR A 224 -2.53 2.73 4.30
CA TYR A 224 -2.42 1.49 5.04
C TYR A 224 -0.97 1.08 5.29
N ALA A 225 -0.10 1.13 4.26
CA ALA A 225 1.32 0.82 4.40
C ALA A 225 2.01 1.75 5.40
N ARG A 226 1.64 3.04 5.42
CA ARG A 226 2.13 4.03 6.38
C ARG A 226 1.66 3.75 7.81
N THR A 227 0.41 3.31 8.00
CA THR A 227 -0.19 3.08 9.32
C THR A 227 0.02 1.66 9.86
N ARG A 228 0.30 0.67 9.02
CA ARG A 228 0.48 -0.75 9.41
C ARG A 228 1.57 -0.96 10.47
N ARG A 229 2.54 -0.06 10.58
CA ARG A 229 3.59 -0.14 11.60
C ARG A 229 3.14 0.29 13.01
N PHE A 230 1.90 0.77 13.14
CA PHE A 230 1.32 1.25 14.40
C PHE A 230 0.16 0.38 14.90
N TRP A 231 -0.18 -0.70 14.19
CA TRP A 231 -1.24 -1.65 14.52
C TRP A 231 -0.70 -3.07 14.53
#